data_AF-A0A2C9L1L0-F1
#
_entry.id   AF-A0A2C9L1L0-F1
#
_cell.length_a   1.000
_cell.length_b   1.000
_cell.length_c   1.000
_cell.angle_alpha   90.00
_cell.angle_beta   90.00
_cell.angle_gamma   90.00
#
_symmetry.space_group_name_H-M   'P 1'
#
loop_
_entity.id
_entity.type
_entity.pdbx_description
1 polymer ?
#
loop_
_entity_poly.entity_id
_entity_poly.type
_entity_poly.pdbx_seq_one_letter_code
_entity_poly.pdbx_strand_id
1 'polypeptide(L)'
;MAESLDRNFVEEITNHLFEPPAAPKGRGLDLISLNLQRGRDHGIPPYTAYRAVCGLRPIVDFDDTEALGPFASQLGRVYRSVDDIDLFTGLVHEPPAKGALVGPTLSCILGTQFYNLKFGDRFFFDTDESSISFTDTQLKSLRSVTLAKVICANTKIEALPNNVFSPVSKTNPLVPCSQLLDESLDLRFFD
;
A
#
# COMPACT_ATOMS: atom_id res chain seq x y z
N MET A 1 -16.40 1.26 -3.04
CA MET A 1 -15.38 2.30 -3.15
C MET A 1 -14.31 1.97 -2.14
N ALA A 2 -13.09 1.66 -2.57
CA ALA A 2 -11.94 1.64 -1.66
C ALA A 2 -11.78 3.06 -1.09
N GLU A 3 -11.31 3.17 0.16
CA GLU A 3 -11.04 4.47 0.75
C GLU A 3 -10.02 5.22 -0.13
N SER A 4 -10.32 6.47 -0.48
CA SER A 4 -9.34 7.34 -1.16
C SER A 4 -8.22 7.67 -0.19
N LEU A 5 -6.97 7.70 -0.67
CA LEU A 5 -5.85 8.19 0.13
C LEU A 5 -6.15 9.61 0.64
N ASP A 6 -6.40 9.76 1.94
CA ASP A 6 -6.42 11.06 2.58
C ASP A 6 -4.98 11.60 2.59
N ARG A 7 -4.80 12.82 2.08
CA ARG A 7 -3.49 13.48 2.03
C ARG A 7 -3.19 14.21 3.34
N ASN A 8 -4.16 14.25 4.25
CA ASN A 8 -3.99 14.64 5.64
C ASN A 8 -3.94 13.40 6.52
N PHE A 9 -3.13 13.47 7.57
CA PHE A 9 -2.95 12.39 8.52
C PHE A 9 -3.72 12.70 9.80
N VAL A 10 -4.35 11.67 10.37
CA VAL A 10 -5.15 11.80 11.60
C VAL A 10 -4.26 12.19 12.79
N GLU A 11 -4.82 12.97 13.74
CA GLU A 11 -4.10 13.47 14.92
C GLU A 11 -3.48 12.35 15.77
N GLU A 12 -4.09 11.17 15.78
CA GLU A 12 -3.61 9.99 16.51
C GLU A 12 -2.19 9.58 16.11
N ILE A 13 -1.80 9.78 14.84
CA ILE A 13 -0.45 9.45 14.36
C ILE A 13 0.44 10.67 14.18
N THR A 14 -0.09 11.89 14.14
CA THR A 14 0.72 13.12 14.01
C THR A 14 1.03 13.80 15.34
N ASN A 15 0.26 13.56 16.41
CA ASN A 15 0.49 14.17 17.73
C ASN A 15 0.50 13.16 18.89
N HIS A 16 -0.14 12.00 18.71
CA HIS A 16 -0.41 11.05 19.79
C HIS A 16 0.23 9.67 19.56
N LEU A 17 1.19 9.55 18.63
CA LEU A 17 1.80 8.26 18.32
C LEU A 17 2.51 7.70 19.57
N PHE A 18 2.08 6.53 20.02
CA PHE A 18 2.56 5.84 21.23
C PHE A 18 2.43 6.66 22.52
N GLU A 19 1.48 7.60 22.61
CA GLU A 19 1.24 8.35 23.83
C GLU A 19 0.71 7.42 24.96
N PRO A 20 1.42 7.27 26.09
CA PRO A 20 0.97 6.41 27.17
C PRO A 20 -0.31 6.99 27.83
N PRO A 21 -1.33 6.17 28.14
CA PRO A 21 -2.57 6.67 28.75
C PRO A 21 -2.38 7.42 30.08
N ALA A 22 -1.31 7.10 30.81
CA ALA A 22 -0.98 7.71 32.10
C ALA A 22 -0.03 8.93 31.99
N ALA A 23 0.45 9.27 30.78
CA ALA A 23 1.29 10.44 30.58
C ALA A 23 0.42 11.72 30.49
N PRO A 24 0.95 12.89 30.88
CA PRO A 24 0.33 14.17 30.54
C PRO A 24 0.14 14.27 29.02
N LYS A 25 -1.05 14.73 28.59
CA LYS A 25 -1.37 14.94 27.17
C LYS A 25 -0.31 15.81 26.48
N GLY A 26 -0.01 15.48 25.22
CA GLY A 26 0.97 16.17 24.39
C GLY A 26 2.38 15.59 24.46
N ARG A 27 2.54 14.31 24.85
CA ARG A 27 3.84 13.61 24.83
C ARG A 27 3.94 12.53 23.76
N GLY A 28 2.94 12.41 22.89
CA GLY A 28 3.00 11.54 21.73
C GLY A 28 4.06 11.99 20.72
N LEU A 29 4.43 11.06 19.86
CA LEU A 29 5.31 11.32 18.72
C LEU A 29 4.48 11.70 17.49
N ASP A 30 5.16 12.23 16.48
CA ASP A 30 4.62 12.50 15.17
C ASP A 30 5.21 11.51 14.16
N LEU A 31 4.41 10.55 13.69
CA LEU A 31 4.81 9.54 12.71
C LEU A 31 5.28 10.16 11.39
N ILE A 32 4.67 11.27 10.96
CA ILE A 32 4.97 11.91 9.70
C ILE A 32 6.29 12.64 9.81
N SER A 33 6.49 13.42 10.87
CA SER A 33 7.80 14.03 11.14
C SER A 33 8.90 12.98 11.29
N LEU A 34 8.61 11.83 11.93
CA LEU A 34 9.55 10.71 12.02
C LEU A 34 9.86 10.10 10.64
N ASN A 35 8.87 9.92 9.76
CA ASN A 35 9.09 9.41 8.41
C ASN A 35 9.98 10.34 7.58
N LEU A 36 9.75 11.66 7.67
CA LEU A 36 10.60 12.65 7.00
C LEU A 36 12.03 12.60 7.54
N GLN A 37 12.19 12.59 8.86
CA GLN A 37 13.51 12.51 9.48
C GLN A 37 14.22 11.20 9.15
N ARG A 38 13.49 10.08 9.09
CA ARG A 38 14.03 8.76 8.70
C ARG A 38 14.50 8.75 7.25
N GLY A 39 13.76 9.37 6.34
CA GLY A 39 14.18 9.52 4.95
C GLY A 39 15.52 10.25 4.84
N ARG A 40 15.68 11.34 5.59
CA ARG A 40 16.93 12.13 5.64
C ARG A 40 18.08 11.35 6.28
N ASP A 41 17.82 10.68 7.39
CA ASP A 41 18.78 9.81 8.09
C ASP A 41 19.31 8.69 7.18
N HIS A 42 18.44 8.10 6.36
CA HIS A 42 18.80 7.08 5.39
C HIS A 42 19.41 7.65 4.09
N GLY A 43 19.56 8.97 3.96
CA GLY A 43 20.07 9.60 2.75
C GLY A 43 19.22 9.34 1.50
N ILE A 44 17.90 9.19 1.67
CA ILE A 44 16.98 8.93 0.57
C ILE A 44 16.98 10.15 -0.38
N PRO A 45 17.19 9.94 -1.69
CA PRO A 45 17.14 11.03 -2.66
C PRO A 45 15.78 11.75 -2.68
N PRO A 46 15.75 13.02 -3.13
CA PRO A 46 14.52 13.80 -3.23
C PRO A 46 13.47 13.16 -4.15
N TYR A 47 12.23 13.61 -3.99
CA TYR A 47 11.09 13.19 -4.81
C TYR A 47 11.36 13.32 -6.33
N THR A 48 11.96 14.41 -6.77
CA THR A 48 12.26 14.66 -8.20
C THR A 48 13.26 13.66 -8.78
N ALA A 49 14.20 13.15 -7.98
CA ALA A 49 15.14 12.10 -8.41
C ALA A 49 14.41 10.79 -8.73
N TYR A 50 13.44 10.40 -7.89
CA TYR A 50 12.63 9.20 -8.14
C TYR A 50 11.68 9.38 -9.32
N ARG A 51 11.13 10.58 -9.52
CA ARG A 51 10.36 10.87 -10.75
C ARG A 51 11.19 10.62 -12.00
N ALA A 52 12.45 11.06 -12.00
CA ALA A 52 13.36 10.88 -13.12
C ALA A 52 13.68 9.39 -13.36
N VAL A 53 13.96 8.62 -12.29
CA VAL A 53 14.14 7.15 -12.38
C VAL A 53 12.90 6.47 -12.98
N CYS A 54 11.71 6.96 -12.64
CA CYS A 54 10.44 6.46 -13.17
C CYS A 54 10.07 7.01 -14.55
N GLY A 55 10.96 7.77 -15.21
CA GLY A 55 10.74 8.33 -16.55
C GLY A 55 9.63 9.37 -16.63
N LEU A 56 9.27 10.01 -15.51
CA LEU A 56 8.22 11.01 -15.45
C LEU A 56 8.75 12.40 -15.85
N ARG A 57 7.84 13.28 -16.31
CA ARG A 57 8.19 14.66 -16.67
C ARG A 57 8.83 15.38 -15.47
N PRO A 58 9.96 16.10 -15.68
CA PRO A 58 10.57 16.94 -14.66
C PRO A 58 9.62 18.03 -14.17
N ILE A 59 9.76 18.39 -12.90
CA ILE A 59 9.10 19.53 -12.27
C ILE A 59 10.16 20.61 -12.11
N VAL A 60 9.85 21.85 -12.48
CA VAL A 60 10.81 22.97 -12.44
C VAL A 60 10.47 24.00 -11.35
N ASP A 61 9.21 24.07 -10.95
CA ASP A 61 8.71 24.99 -9.93
C ASP A 61 7.46 24.43 -9.23
N PHE A 62 7.00 25.15 -8.21
CA PHE A 62 5.84 24.78 -7.41
C PHE A 62 4.50 25.13 -8.09
N ASP A 63 4.48 25.68 -9.31
CA ASP A 63 3.25 25.97 -10.04
C ASP A 63 2.74 24.74 -10.83
N ASP A 64 3.54 23.66 -10.90
CA ASP A 64 3.18 22.38 -11.52
C ASP A 64 2.17 21.57 -10.68
N THR A 65 0.96 22.09 -10.59
CA THR A 65 -0.17 21.48 -9.87
C THR A 65 -0.62 20.13 -10.45
N GLU A 66 -0.27 19.83 -11.71
CA GLU A 66 -0.52 18.51 -12.30
C GLU A 66 0.31 17.44 -11.60
N ALA A 67 1.59 17.72 -11.35
CA ALA A 67 2.50 16.77 -10.71
C ALA A 67 2.46 16.84 -9.17
N LEU A 68 2.28 18.03 -8.60
CA LEU A 68 2.32 18.28 -7.14
C LEU A 68 0.94 18.28 -6.48
N GLY A 69 -0.13 18.26 -7.28
CA GLY A 69 -1.50 18.30 -6.78
C GLY A 69 -1.88 19.65 -6.14
N PRO A 70 -2.97 19.67 -5.34
CA PRO A 70 -3.54 20.90 -4.79
C PRO A 70 -2.69 21.55 -3.68
N PHE A 71 -1.63 20.88 -3.23
CA PHE A 71 -0.76 21.35 -2.14
C PHE A 71 0.54 22.00 -2.63
N ALA A 72 0.69 22.19 -3.94
CA ALA A 72 1.91 22.71 -4.54
C ALA A 72 2.35 24.06 -3.93
N SER A 73 1.40 24.97 -3.68
CA SER A 73 1.68 26.27 -3.07
C SER A 73 2.20 26.17 -1.62
N GLN A 74 1.74 25.17 -0.87
CA GLN A 74 2.16 24.93 0.51
C GLN A 74 3.57 24.33 0.54
N LEU A 75 3.88 23.44 -0.41
CA LEU A 75 5.24 22.91 -0.59
C LEU A 75 6.23 24.04 -0.86
N GLY A 76 5.87 25.00 -1.72
CA GLY A 76 6.71 26.18 -2.02
C GLY A 76 6.91 27.16 -0.85
N ARG A 77 6.13 27.05 0.23
CA ARG A 77 6.36 27.81 1.47
C ARG A 77 7.37 27.13 2.40
N VAL A 78 7.55 25.82 2.26
CA VAL A 78 8.37 25.00 3.16
C VAL A 78 9.73 24.67 2.53
N TYR A 79 9.73 24.31 1.25
CA TYR A 79 10.92 23.94 0.49
C TYR A 79 11.39 25.11 -0.39
N ARG A 80 12.71 25.28 -0.51
CA ARG A 80 13.29 26.35 -1.35
C ARG A 80 13.29 25.98 -2.83
N SER A 81 13.52 24.71 -3.14
CA SER A 81 13.46 24.13 -4.48
C SER A 81 12.53 22.93 -4.49
N VAL A 82 11.95 22.61 -5.66
CA VAL A 82 11.24 21.34 -5.89
C VAL A 82 12.16 20.14 -5.71
N ASP A 83 13.46 20.31 -5.90
CA ASP A 83 14.49 19.30 -5.66
C ASP A 83 14.83 19.11 -4.18
N ASP A 84 14.27 19.92 -3.28
CA ASP A 84 14.42 19.73 -1.83
C ASP A 84 13.27 18.88 -1.24
N ILE A 85 12.23 18.55 -2.03
CA ILE A 85 11.05 17.83 -1.54
C ILE A 85 11.45 16.42 -1.10
N ASP A 86 11.27 16.12 0.19
CA ASP A 86 11.47 14.77 0.73
C ASP A 86 10.59 13.76 -0.03
N LEU A 87 11.13 12.59 -0.35
CA LEU A 87 10.41 11.58 -1.15
C LEU A 87 9.01 11.29 -0.58
N PHE A 88 8.90 10.99 0.71
CA PHE A 88 7.62 10.69 1.35
C PHE A 88 6.59 11.81 1.14
N THR A 89 7.00 13.08 1.33
CA THR A 89 6.13 14.24 1.10
C THR A 89 5.63 14.27 -0.34
N GLY A 90 6.52 14.10 -1.32
CA GLY A 90 6.14 14.07 -2.72
C GLY A 90 5.15 12.95 -3.05
N LEU A 91 5.41 11.73 -2.57
CA LEU A 91 4.59 10.55 -2.87
C LEU A 91 3.16 10.65 -2.34
N VAL A 92 2.96 11.21 -1.14
CA VAL A 92 1.61 11.32 -0.54
C VAL A 92 0.81 12.50 -1.09
N HIS A 93 1.47 13.50 -1.67
CA HIS A 93 0.83 14.66 -2.27
C HIS A 93 0.62 14.53 -3.79
N GLU A 94 1.33 13.61 -4.45
CA GLU A 94 1.17 13.31 -5.87
C GLU A 94 -0.27 12.84 -6.17
N PRO A 95 -0.95 13.39 -7.20
CA PRO A 95 -2.28 12.94 -7.58
C PRO A 95 -2.32 11.45 -7.96
N PRO A 96 -3.35 10.69 -7.53
CA PRO A 96 -3.48 9.28 -7.88
C PRO A 96 -3.53 9.04 -9.39
N ALA A 97 -2.87 7.97 -9.85
CA ALA A 97 -3.02 7.50 -11.21
C ALA A 97 -4.43 6.96 -11.47
N LYS A 98 -4.86 6.93 -12.74
CA LYS A 98 -6.21 6.47 -13.12
C LYS A 98 -6.46 5.04 -12.64
N GLY A 99 -7.44 4.87 -11.75
CA GLY A 99 -7.81 3.56 -11.18
C GLY A 99 -6.89 3.08 -10.05
N ALA A 100 -5.94 3.90 -9.61
CA ALA A 100 -5.04 3.60 -8.50
C ALA A 100 -5.34 4.48 -7.27
N LEU A 101 -4.85 4.06 -6.11
CA LEU A 101 -4.92 4.85 -4.87
C LEU A 101 -3.72 5.79 -4.71
N VAL A 102 -2.65 5.58 -5.48
CA VAL A 102 -1.37 6.26 -5.35
C VAL A 102 -0.95 6.89 -6.67
N GLY A 103 -0.08 7.90 -6.61
CA GLY A 103 0.45 8.59 -7.77
C GLY A 103 1.39 7.74 -8.63
N PRO A 104 1.75 8.21 -9.84
CA PRO A 104 2.60 7.47 -10.75
C PRO A 104 4.01 7.19 -10.21
N THR A 105 4.59 8.07 -9.38
CA THR A 105 5.91 7.84 -8.79
C THR A 105 5.86 6.68 -7.79
N LEU A 106 4.88 6.70 -6.87
CA LEU A 106 4.72 5.59 -5.90
C LEU A 106 4.30 4.29 -6.61
N SER A 107 3.49 4.38 -7.66
CA SER A 107 3.13 3.20 -8.49
C SER A 107 4.37 2.56 -9.13
N CYS A 108 5.28 3.35 -9.67
CA CYS A 108 6.54 2.88 -10.24
C CYS A 108 7.43 2.22 -9.18
N ILE A 109 7.61 2.86 -8.01
CA ILE A 109 8.43 2.32 -6.92
C ILE A 109 7.86 1.00 -6.42
N LEU A 110 6.56 0.96 -6.08
CA LEU A 110 5.89 -0.25 -5.59
C LEU A 110 5.89 -1.35 -6.65
N GLY A 111 5.53 -1.01 -7.90
CA GLY A 111 5.50 -1.95 -9.01
C GLY A 111 6.86 -2.59 -9.26
N THR A 112 7.93 -1.79 -9.25
CA THR A 112 9.30 -2.29 -9.40
C THR A 112 9.68 -3.20 -8.23
N GLN A 113 9.39 -2.80 -7.00
CA GLN A 113 9.72 -3.60 -5.81
C GLN A 113 8.95 -4.93 -5.78
N PHE A 114 7.64 -4.93 -6.05
CA PHE A 114 6.83 -6.14 -6.10
C PHE A 114 7.21 -7.04 -7.27
N TYR A 115 7.57 -6.48 -8.43
CA TYR A 115 8.11 -7.24 -9.56
C TYR A 115 9.39 -7.97 -9.15
N ASN A 116 10.35 -7.25 -8.56
CA ASN A 116 11.61 -7.84 -8.11
C ASN A 116 11.41 -8.90 -7.01
N LEU A 117 10.48 -8.69 -6.09
CA LEU A 117 10.15 -9.68 -5.06
C LEU A 117 9.54 -10.95 -5.66
N LYS A 118 8.62 -10.81 -6.63
CA LYS A 118 7.99 -11.96 -7.29
C LYS A 118 8.98 -12.73 -8.15
N PHE A 119 9.63 -12.06 -9.10
CA PHE A 119 10.47 -12.72 -10.11
C PHE A 119 11.90 -13.00 -9.63
N GLY A 120 12.33 -12.39 -8.53
CA GLY A 120 13.60 -12.68 -7.86
C GLY A 120 13.50 -13.80 -6.83
N ASP A 121 12.30 -14.26 -6.47
CA ASP A 121 12.10 -15.35 -5.52
C ASP A 121 11.94 -16.69 -6.26
N ARG A 122 12.96 -17.53 -6.15
CA ARG A 122 12.95 -18.89 -6.71
C ARG A 122 11.76 -19.70 -6.19
N PHE A 123 11.35 -19.49 -4.95
CA PHE A 123 10.28 -20.22 -4.27
C PHE A 123 8.94 -19.50 -4.32
N PHE A 124 8.80 -18.48 -5.17
CA PHE A 124 7.51 -17.83 -5.35
C PHE A 124 6.47 -18.88 -5.76
N PHE A 125 5.27 -18.83 -5.15
CA PHE A 125 4.35 -19.97 -5.15
C PHE A 125 3.88 -20.42 -6.55
N ASP A 126 3.92 -19.54 -7.56
CA ASP A 126 3.55 -19.85 -8.94
C ASP A 126 4.75 -19.99 -9.89
N THR A 127 5.93 -20.27 -9.34
CA THR A 127 7.15 -20.61 -10.09
C THR A 127 6.95 -21.79 -11.03
N ASP A 128 7.63 -21.77 -12.18
CA ASP A 128 7.65 -22.85 -13.18
C ASP A 128 8.88 -23.78 -13.04
N GLU A 129 9.73 -23.53 -12.04
CA GLU A 129 10.92 -24.33 -11.74
C GLU A 129 10.52 -25.76 -11.32
N SER A 130 10.71 -26.72 -12.24
CA SER A 130 10.22 -28.11 -12.11
C SER A 130 10.68 -28.87 -10.86
N SER A 131 11.79 -28.46 -10.25
CA SER A 131 12.34 -29.08 -9.05
C SER A 131 11.60 -28.70 -7.76
N ILE A 132 10.80 -27.63 -7.78
CA ILE A 132 10.14 -27.06 -6.58
C ILE A 132 8.72 -26.55 -6.83
N SER A 133 8.27 -26.50 -8.09
CA SER A 133 6.96 -25.97 -8.44
C SER A 133 5.83 -26.84 -7.90
N PHE A 134 4.75 -26.19 -7.51
CA PHE A 134 3.49 -26.90 -7.26
C PHE A 134 2.93 -27.44 -8.58
N THR A 135 2.23 -28.57 -8.50
CA THR A 135 1.47 -29.10 -9.62
C THR A 135 0.31 -28.17 -9.99
N ASP A 136 -0.21 -28.28 -11.21
CA ASP A 136 -1.38 -27.49 -11.65
C ASP A 136 -2.59 -27.64 -10.72
N THR A 137 -2.79 -28.83 -10.15
CA THR A 137 -3.90 -29.11 -9.24
C THR A 137 -3.69 -28.41 -7.88
N GLN A 138 -2.46 -28.45 -7.36
CA GLN A 138 -2.09 -27.71 -6.15
C GLN A 138 -2.22 -26.19 -6.37
N LEU A 139 -1.78 -25.66 -7.51
CA LEU A 139 -1.91 -24.24 -7.85
C LEU A 139 -3.37 -23.80 -7.96
N LYS A 140 -4.24 -24.62 -8.55
CA LYS A 140 -5.69 -24.35 -8.56
C LYS A 140 -6.28 -24.29 -7.15
N SER A 141 -5.84 -25.20 -6.28
CA SER A 141 -6.24 -25.21 -4.86
C SER A 141 -5.76 -23.95 -4.12
N LEU A 142 -4.49 -23.56 -4.30
CA LEU A 142 -3.93 -22.35 -3.69
C LEU A 142 -4.61 -21.07 -4.18
N ARG A 143 -4.90 -20.96 -5.48
CA ARG A 143 -5.56 -19.79 -6.08
C ARG A 143 -7.04 -19.64 -5.67
N SER A 144 -7.67 -20.68 -5.13
CA SER A 144 -9.03 -20.59 -4.60
C SER A 144 -9.09 -19.87 -3.24
N VAL A 145 -7.94 -19.70 -2.56
CA VAL A 145 -7.85 -19.07 -1.24
C VAL A 145 -8.09 -17.57 -1.35
N THR A 146 -9.00 -17.07 -0.51
CA THR A 146 -9.23 -15.63 -0.31
C THR A 146 -9.02 -15.27 1.15
N LEU A 147 -8.72 -14.01 1.45
CA LEU A 147 -8.60 -13.55 2.83
C LEU A 147 -9.92 -13.73 3.61
N ALA A 148 -11.08 -13.66 2.93
CA ALA A 148 -12.38 -13.97 3.54
C ALA A 148 -12.43 -15.42 4.06
N LYS A 149 -11.98 -16.40 3.25
CA LYS A 149 -11.92 -17.81 3.65
C LYS A 149 -10.96 -18.02 4.83
N VAL A 150 -9.80 -17.36 4.82
CA VAL A 150 -8.83 -17.43 5.93
C VAL A 150 -9.46 -16.91 7.23
N ILE A 151 -10.15 -15.78 7.21
CA ILE A 151 -10.81 -15.24 8.40
C ILE A 151 -11.95 -16.15 8.86
N CYS A 152 -12.81 -16.63 7.96
CA CYS A 152 -13.89 -17.56 8.27
C CYS A 152 -13.39 -18.86 8.93
N ALA A 153 -12.29 -19.42 8.43
CA ALA A 153 -11.75 -20.68 8.95
C ALA A 153 -11.10 -20.55 10.34
N ASN A 154 -10.69 -19.34 10.74
CA ASN A 154 -9.87 -19.11 11.94
C ASN A 154 -10.54 -18.22 12.99
N THR A 155 -11.79 -17.80 12.78
CA THR A 155 -12.52 -16.91 13.70
C THR A 155 -13.96 -17.37 13.89
N LYS A 156 -14.70 -16.68 14.76
CA LYS A 156 -16.15 -16.91 14.97
C LYS A 156 -17.02 -15.97 14.13
N ILE A 157 -16.46 -15.31 13.13
CA ILE A 157 -17.24 -14.45 12.21
C ILE A 157 -18.11 -15.35 11.34
N GLU A 158 -19.40 -15.01 11.21
CA GLU A 158 -20.37 -15.86 10.52
C GLU A 158 -20.58 -15.47 9.05
N ALA A 159 -20.27 -14.23 8.66
CA ALA A 159 -20.42 -13.77 7.29
C ALA A 159 -19.41 -12.67 6.94
N LEU A 160 -18.87 -12.74 5.72
CA LEU A 160 -17.91 -11.78 5.16
C LEU A 160 -18.21 -11.54 3.69
N PRO A 161 -17.80 -10.39 3.12
CA PRO A 161 -17.81 -10.23 1.68
C PRO A 161 -16.73 -11.11 1.03
N ASN A 162 -16.93 -11.48 -0.24
CA ASN A 162 -15.93 -12.24 -1.01
C ASN A 162 -14.59 -11.50 -1.10
N ASN A 163 -14.63 -10.19 -1.36
CA ASN A 163 -13.45 -9.33 -1.36
C ASN A 163 -13.47 -8.41 -0.13
N VAL A 164 -12.69 -8.76 0.90
CA VAL A 164 -12.60 -7.99 2.15
C VAL A 164 -11.85 -6.65 2.01
N PHE A 165 -11.13 -6.44 0.91
CA PHE A 165 -10.49 -5.14 0.62
C PHE A 165 -11.46 -4.11 0.06
N SER A 166 -12.68 -4.52 -0.29
CA SER A 166 -13.75 -3.64 -0.75
C SER A 166 -14.87 -3.58 0.27
N PRO A 167 -15.57 -2.45 0.41
CA PRO A 167 -16.69 -2.35 1.34
C PRO A 167 -17.83 -3.28 0.92
N VAL A 168 -18.65 -3.64 1.90
CA VAL A 168 -19.90 -4.37 1.68
C VAL A 168 -20.80 -3.52 0.78
N SER A 169 -21.32 -4.13 -0.29
CA SER A 169 -22.17 -3.45 -1.26
C SER A 169 -23.02 -4.46 -2.04
N LYS A 170 -23.89 -3.98 -2.94
CA LYS A 170 -24.69 -4.85 -3.82
C LYS A 170 -23.82 -5.78 -4.69
N THR A 171 -22.61 -5.34 -5.08
CA THR A 171 -21.67 -6.10 -5.90
C THR A 171 -20.61 -6.84 -5.07
N ASN A 172 -20.60 -6.65 -3.75
CA ASN A 172 -19.73 -7.33 -2.79
C ASN A 172 -20.50 -7.59 -1.49
N PRO A 173 -21.61 -8.39 -1.54
CA PRO A 173 -22.49 -8.58 -0.40
C PRO A 173 -21.82 -9.49 0.65
N LEU A 174 -22.35 -9.48 1.87
CA LEU A 174 -21.99 -10.47 2.87
C LEU A 174 -22.45 -11.86 2.44
N VAL A 175 -21.56 -12.83 2.56
CA VAL A 175 -21.80 -14.25 2.26
C VAL A 175 -21.54 -15.04 3.54
N PRO A 176 -22.43 -15.98 3.92
CA PRO A 176 -22.20 -16.84 5.07
C PRO A 176 -20.88 -17.62 4.94
N CYS A 177 -20.12 -17.72 6.02
CA CYS A 177 -18.85 -18.44 6.04
C CYS A 177 -19.02 -19.92 5.67
N SER A 178 -20.16 -20.54 6.00
CA SER A 178 -20.48 -21.91 5.56
C SER A 178 -20.46 -22.06 4.04
N GLN A 179 -20.92 -21.05 3.30
CA GLN A 179 -20.88 -21.02 1.84
C GLN A 179 -19.47 -20.68 1.32
N LEU A 180 -18.75 -19.78 1.97
CA LEU A 180 -17.38 -19.41 1.56
C LEU A 180 -16.39 -20.58 1.71
N LEU A 181 -16.62 -21.47 2.66
CA LEU A 181 -15.73 -22.60 2.95
C LEU A 181 -16.03 -23.85 2.11
N ASP A 182 -17.13 -23.90 1.36
CA ASP A 182 -17.53 -25.07 0.56
C ASP A 182 -16.52 -25.40 -0.56
N GLU A 183 -15.86 -24.38 -1.11
CA GLU A 183 -14.79 -24.50 -2.11
C GLU A 183 -13.43 -24.01 -1.55
N SER A 184 -13.09 -24.38 -0.31
CA SER A 184 -11.83 -23.94 0.32
C SER A 184 -10.59 -24.66 -0.23
N LEU A 185 -9.42 -24.35 0.34
CA LEU A 185 -8.16 -25.04 0.08
C LEU A 185 -8.32 -26.56 0.27
N ASP A 186 -8.13 -27.34 -0.79
CA ASP A 186 -8.11 -28.80 -0.74
C ASP A 186 -6.68 -29.28 -0.55
N LEU A 187 -6.40 -29.79 0.65
CA LEU A 187 -5.07 -30.26 1.05
C LEU A 187 -4.75 -31.67 0.55
N ARG A 188 -5.74 -32.43 0.04
CA ARG A 188 -5.52 -33.80 -0.47
C ARG A 188 -4.62 -33.84 -1.71
N PHE A 189 -4.40 -32.70 -2.36
CA PHE A 189 -3.46 -32.58 -3.47
C PHE A 189 -2.00 -32.45 -3.03
N PHE A 190 -1.72 -32.43 -1.73
CA PHE A 190 -0.39 -32.24 -1.15
C PHE A 190 0.12 -33.46 -0.36
N ASP A 191 -0.68 -34.53 -0.29
CA ASP A 191 -0.37 -35.80 0.38
C ASP A 191 0.41 -36.76 -0.53
#